data_AF-A0A534P6J2-F1
#
_entry.id   AF-A0A534P6J2-F1
#
_cell.length_a   1.000
_cell.length_b   1.000
_cell.length_c   1.000
_cell.angle_alpha   90.00
_cell.angle_beta   90.00
_cell.angle_gamma   90.00
#
_symmetry.space_group_name_H-M   'P 1'
#
loop_
_entity.id
_entity.type
_entity.pdbx_description
1 polymer ?
#
loop_
_entity_poly.entity_id
_entity_poly.type
_entity_poly.pdbx_seq_one_letter_code
_entity_poly.pdbx_strand_id
1 'polypeptide(L)'
;MTAPRSEGPRPSRKAKGLAVTRRVTKDAMTAMEVLDAVEWTRRPAKISGADGEVVFKMDDAEVPAGWSQLATDVAVSKYFRKAGVPTGSGAEESVRQLVRRVAHTLRTAGEEMGGYFASAADAEAFEAELTYMLVHQIGAFNSPVWFNCGLWHEYR
;
A
#
# COMPACT_ATOMS: atom_id res chain seq x y z
N MET A 1 -11.16 31.61 49.22
CA MET A 1 -11.36 30.21 48.82
C MET A 1 -12.42 30.20 47.73
N THR A 2 -12.02 30.02 46.47
CA THR A 2 -12.95 30.01 45.32
C THR A 2 -13.01 28.59 44.80
N ALA A 3 -14.19 27.95 44.88
CA ALA A 3 -14.36 26.57 44.45
C ALA A 3 -14.14 26.42 42.93
N PRO A 4 -13.55 25.31 42.44
CA PRO A 4 -13.45 25.06 41.01
C PRO A 4 -14.83 24.75 40.44
N ARG A 5 -15.18 25.40 39.33
CA ARG A 5 -16.39 25.07 38.55
C ARG A 5 -16.18 23.71 37.90
N SER A 6 -17.12 22.78 38.12
CA SER A 6 -17.17 21.51 37.40
C SER A 6 -17.57 21.75 35.95
N GLU A 7 -16.65 21.53 35.02
CA GLU A 7 -17.03 21.36 33.62
C GLU A 7 -17.70 19.98 33.48
N GLY A 8 -18.99 19.99 33.13
CA GLY A 8 -19.69 18.76 32.76
C GLY A 8 -19.07 18.10 31.51
N PRO A 9 -19.30 16.80 31.29
CA PRO A 9 -18.74 16.09 30.14
C PRO A 9 -19.22 16.75 28.84
N ARG A 10 -18.27 17.16 27.99
CA ARG A 10 -18.57 17.67 26.65
C ARG A 10 -19.27 16.55 25.86
N PRO A 11 -20.38 16.83 25.17
CA PRO A 11 -21.07 15.82 24.37
C PRO A 11 -20.10 15.31 23.30
N SER A 12 -19.89 13.99 23.25
CA SER A 12 -19.12 13.36 22.18
C SER A 12 -19.91 13.52 20.89
N ARG A 13 -19.48 14.45 20.03
CA ARG A 13 -19.91 14.50 18.65
C ARG A 13 -19.47 13.17 18.04
N LYS A 14 -20.39 12.22 17.80
CA LYS A 14 -20.10 11.02 17.01
C LYS A 14 -19.35 11.48 15.77
N ALA A 15 -18.07 11.15 15.68
CA ALA A 15 -17.29 11.50 14.51
C ALA A 15 -17.93 10.75 13.35
N LYS A 16 -18.54 11.49 12.41
CA LYS A 16 -18.74 10.95 11.07
C LYS A 16 -17.34 10.60 10.57
N GLY A 17 -17.16 9.40 10.03
CA GLY A 17 -15.85 8.95 9.54
C GLY A 17 -15.26 9.92 8.51
N LEU A 18 -14.04 9.64 8.05
CA LEU A 18 -13.36 10.46 7.06
C LEU A 18 -14.12 10.45 5.72
N ALA A 19 -14.47 11.64 5.24
CA ALA A 19 -14.84 11.84 3.84
C ALA A 19 -13.55 12.04 3.03
N VAL A 20 -13.39 11.30 1.93
CA VAL A 20 -12.15 11.26 1.16
C VAL A 20 -12.33 11.98 -0.16
N THR A 21 -11.66 13.12 -0.30
CA THR A 21 -11.63 13.88 -1.56
C THR A 21 -10.58 13.29 -2.49
N ARG A 22 -11.00 12.83 -3.66
CA ARG A 22 -10.09 12.40 -4.73
C ARG A 22 -9.33 13.60 -5.28
N ARG A 23 -8.01 13.47 -5.43
CA ARG A 23 -7.13 14.52 -5.96
C ARG A 23 -6.34 14.07 -7.17
N VAL A 24 -5.93 12.81 -7.20
CA VAL A 24 -5.07 12.25 -8.26
C VAL A 24 -5.79 11.21 -9.11
N THR A 25 -6.79 10.54 -8.55
CA THR A 25 -7.64 9.57 -9.26
C THR A 25 -8.89 10.21 -9.84
N LYS A 26 -9.42 9.59 -10.90
CA LYS A 26 -10.69 10.00 -11.52
C LYS A 26 -11.88 9.56 -10.66
N ASP A 27 -13.04 10.17 -10.91
CA ASP A 27 -14.29 9.80 -10.24
C ASP A 27 -14.63 8.32 -10.44
N ALA A 28 -15.08 7.69 -9.35
CA ALA A 28 -15.42 6.28 -9.26
C ALA A 28 -14.32 5.27 -9.65
N MET A 29 -13.09 5.73 -9.90
CA MET A 29 -11.98 4.86 -10.26
C MET A 29 -11.58 3.98 -9.06
N THR A 30 -11.56 2.68 -9.27
CA THR A 30 -11.14 1.68 -8.29
C THR A 30 -9.62 1.57 -8.21
N ALA A 31 -9.10 0.99 -7.13
CA ALA A 31 -7.67 0.73 -6.99
C ALA A 31 -7.13 -0.21 -8.09
N MET A 32 -7.93 -1.17 -8.57
CA MET A 32 -7.53 -2.06 -9.66
C MET A 32 -7.40 -1.30 -10.97
N GLU A 33 -8.38 -0.46 -11.31
CA GLU A 33 -8.32 0.38 -12.51
C GLU A 33 -7.13 1.35 -12.46
N VAL A 34 -6.75 1.82 -11.26
CA VAL A 34 -5.53 2.62 -11.08
C VAL A 34 -4.29 1.83 -11.48
N LEU A 35 -4.16 0.58 -11.04
CA LEU A 35 -3.04 -0.28 -11.42
C LEU A 35 -3.07 -0.64 -12.91
N ASP A 36 -4.25 -0.85 -13.50
CA ASP A 36 -4.43 -1.16 -14.92
C ASP A 36 -4.06 0.00 -15.84
N ALA A 37 -4.20 1.23 -15.38
CA ALA A 37 -3.81 2.43 -16.11
C ALA A 37 -2.29 2.69 -16.11
N VAL A 38 -1.51 1.99 -15.28
CA VAL A 38 -0.04 2.12 -15.23
C VAL A 38 0.58 1.35 -16.39
N GLU A 39 1.64 1.90 -16.99
CA GLU A 39 2.48 1.17 -17.94
C GLU A 39 3.46 0.25 -17.19
N TRP A 40 3.46 -1.04 -17.52
CA TRP A 40 4.26 -2.04 -16.83
C TRP A 40 5.35 -2.62 -17.73
N THR A 41 6.49 -2.96 -17.14
CA THR A 41 7.55 -3.70 -17.81
C THR A 41 8.07 -4.79 -16.88
N ARG A 42 8.58 -5.86 -17.47
CA ARG A 42 9.33 -6.89 -16.75
C ARG A 42 10.82 -6.64 -16.89
N ARG A 43 11.55 -6.69 -15.78
CA ARG A 43 13.00 -6.50 -15.77
C ARG A 43 13.64 -7.26 -14.61
N PRO A 44 14.93 -7.63 -14.71
CA PRO A 44 15.63 -8.26 -13.61
C PRO A 44 15.83 -7.28 -12.45
N ALA A 45 15.79 -7.81 -11.23
CA ALA A 45 16.22 -7.14 -10.02
C ALA A 45 17.41 -7.89 -9.42
N LYS A 46 18.49 -7.17 -9.12
CA LYS A 46 19.73 -7.78 -8.62
C LYS A 46 20.37 -6.91 -7.54
N ILE A 47 20.76 -7.52 -6.43
CA ILE A 47 21.60 -6.87 -5.41
C ILE A 47 22.92 -7.63 -5.35
N SER A 48 24.02 -6.87 -5.39
CA SER A 48 25.37 -7.40 -5.24
C SER A 48 26.02 -6.94 -3.94
N GLY A 49 26.87 -7.81 -3.39
CA GLY A 49 27.71 -7.54 -2.23
C GLY A 49 28.88 -6.60 -2.57
N ALA A 50 29.63 -6.18 -1.55
CA ALA A 50 30.77 -5.28 -1.71
C ALA A 50 31.92 -5.88 -2.53
N ASP A 51 31.99 -7.21 -2.60
CA ASP A 51 32.92 -8.02 -3.38
C ASP A 51 32.39 -8.39 -4.78
N GLY A 52 31.20 -7.93 -5.14
CA GLY A 52 30.55 -8.23 -6.41
C GLY A 52 29.75 -9.54 -6.43
N GLU A 53 29.67 -10.29 -5.34
CA GLU A 53 28.82 -11.49 -5.27
C GLU A 53 27.35 -11.11 -5.52
N VAL A 54 26.54 -12.06 -5.98
CA VAL A 54 25.10 -11.83 -6.16
C VAL A 54 24.37 -12.29 -4.90
N VAL A 55 23.89 -11.32 -4.11
CA VAL A 55 23.18 -11.58 -2.84
C VAL A 55 21.69 -11.83 -3.08
N PHE A 56 21.13 -11.21 -4.12
CA PHE A 56 19.73 -11.40 -4.50
C PHE A 56 19.59 -11.28 -6.03
N LYS A 57 18.72 -12.12 -6.60
CA LYS A 57 18.35 -12.05 -8.01
C LYS A 57 16.89 -12.48 -8.21
N MET A 58 16.17 -11.74 -9.03
CA MET A 58 14.89 -12.14 -9.62
C MET A 58 14.89 -11.68 -11.08
N ASP A 59 14.66 -12.60 -12.01
CA ASP A 59 14.88 -12.33 -13.44
C ASP A 59 13.73 -11.57 -14.11
N ASP A 60 12.50 -11.75 -13.63
CA ASP A 60 11.29 -11.33 -14.33
C ASP A 60 10.31 -10.58 -13.42
N ALA A 61 10.79 -9.56 -12.70
CA ALA A 61 9.95 -8.76 -11.82
C ALA A 61 9.13 -7.76 -12.65
N GLU A 62 7.81 -7.75 -12.48
CA GLU A 62 6.92 -6.79 -13.11
C GLU A 62 6.82 -5.50 -12.27
N VAL A 63 7.20 -4.38 -12.88
CA VAL A 63 7.32 -3.08 -12.21
C VAL A 63 6.79 -1.97 -13.12
N PRO A 64 6.41 -0.79 -12.59
CA PRO A 64 6.05 0.35 -13.43
C PRO A 64 7.21 0.72 -14.36
N ALA A 65 6.91 1.00 -15.62
CA ALA A 65 7.93 1.33 -16.63
C ALA A 65 8.79 2.54 -16.20
N GLY A 66 8.17 3.54 -15.58
CA GLY A 66 8.84 4.75 -15.09
C GLY A 66 9.73 4.58 -13.86
N TRP A 67 9.74 3.41 -13.19
CA TRP A 67 10.63 3.20 -12.04
C TRP A 67 12.10 3.09 -12.48
N SER A 68 12.99 3.67 -11.68
CA SER A 68 14.43 3.49 -11.85
C SER A 68 14.84 2.07 -11.50
N GLN A 69 15.97 1.60 -12.06
CA GLN A 69 16.51 0.28 -11.74
C GLN A 69 16.78 0.14 -10.22
N LEU A 70 17.30 1.19 -9.57
CA LEU A 70 17.52 1.19 -8.12
C LEU A 70 16.21 1.00 -7.33
N ALA A 71 15.12 1.66 -7.74
CA ALA A 71 13.81 1.47 -7.10
C ALA A 71 13.31 0.03 -7.27
N THR A 72 13.47 -0.54 -8.47
CA THR A 72 13.19 -1.94 -8.75
C THR A 72 14.02 -2.87 -7.86
N ASP A 73 15.34 -2.72 -7.85
CA ASP A 73 16.25 -3.57 -7.07
C ASP A 73 15.92 -3.53 -5.58
N VAL A 74 15.69 -2.35 -5.01
CA VAL A 74 15.36 -2.20 -3.59
C VAL A 74 13.98 -2.80 -3.28
N ALA A 75 12.94 -2.46 -4.05
CA ALA A 75 11.60 -2.93 -3.76
C ALA A 75 11.48 -4.45 -3.90
N VAL A 76 12.02 -4.99 -4.98
CA VAL A 76 11.98 -6.43 -5.25
C VAL A 76 12.85 -7.18 -4.26
N SER A 77 14.06 -6.73 -3.93
CA SER A 77 14.91 -7.46 -2.98
C SER A 77 14.40 -7.41 -1.54
N LYS A 78 13.87 -6.28 -1.10
CA LYS A 78 13.49 -6.07 0.30
C LYS A 78 12.01 -6.30 0.58
N TYR A 79 11.12 -5.80 -0.26
CA TYR A 79 9.71 -5.68 0.08
C TYR A 79 8.82 -6.74 -0.53
N PHE A 80 9.25 -7.41 -1.61
CA PHE A 80 8.52 -8.55 -2.14
C PHE A 80 8.56 -9.71 -1.15
N ARG A 81 7.38 -10.26 -0.85
CA ARG A 81 7.23 -11.50 -0.09
C ARG A 81 7.84 -12.65 -0.88
N LYS A 82 8.71 -13.43 -0.24
CA LYS A 82 9.51 -14.48 -0.90
C LYS A 82 8.95 -15.90 -0.83
N ALA A 83 7.90 -16.11 -0.04
CA ALA A 83 7.29 -17.43 0.15
C ALA A 83 5.85 -17.30 0.65
N GLY A 84 5.03 -18.30 0.33
CA GLY A 84 3.63 -18.40 0.77
C GLY A 84 2.66 -17.53 -0.01
N VAL A 85 3.06 -17.00 -1.16
CA VAL A 85 2.15 -16.26 -2.07
C VAL A 85 1.52 -17.27 -3.04
N PRO A 86 0.22 -17.19 -3.35
CA PRO A 86 -0.46 -18.13 -4.25
C PRO A 86 -0.13 -17.86 -5.74
N THR A 87 1.15 -17.86 -6.08
CA THR A 87 1.71 -17.72 -7.43
C THR A 87 2.50 -18.98 -7.79
N GLY A 88 2.88 -19.14 -9.07
CA GLY A 88 3.70 -20.27 -9.50
C GLY A 88 5.06 -20.37 -8.80
N SER A 89 5.68 -19.23 -8.45
CA SER A 89 6.94 -19.20 -7.70
C SER A 89 6.79 -19.27 -6.18
N GLY A 90 5.58 -19.08 -5.65
CA GLY A 90 5.36 -18.91 -4.21
C GLY A 90 5.75 -17.53 -3.67
N ALA A 91 6.15 -16.58 -4.51
CA ALA A 91 6.59 -15.24 -4.14
C ALA A 91 5.76 -14.13 -4.82
N GLU A 92 5.86 -12.90 -4.30
CA GLU A 92 5.46 -11.71 -5.05
C GLU A 92 6.40 -11.55 -6.24
N GLU A 93 5.83 -11.32 -7.41
CA GLU A 93 6.52 -11.17 -8.71
C GLU A 93 6.19 -9.81 -9.36
N SER A 94 5.22 -9.06 -8.82
CA SER A 94 4.79 -7.78 -9.36
C SER A 94 4.62 -6.73 -8.27
N VAL A 95 5.02 -5.49 -8.57
CA VAL A 95 4.74 -4.33 -7.71
C VAL A 95 3.23 -4.10 -7.55
N ARG A 96 2.39 -4.59 -8.48
CA ARG A 96 0.93 -4.63 -8.30
C ARG A 96 0.54 -5.36 -7.01
N GLN A 97 1.15 -6.51 -6.76
CA GLN A 97 0.88 -7.33 -5.57
C GLN A 97 1.34 -6.61 -4.31
N LEU A 98 2.56 -6.05 -4.32
CA LEU A 98 3.11 -5.27 -3.21
C LEU A 98 2.21 -4.08 -2.84
N VAL A 99 1.81 -3.27 -3.83
CA VAL A 99 0.99 -2.08 -3.61
C VAL A 99 -0.42 -2.47 -3.15
N ARG A 100 -1.05 -3.44 -3.83
CA ARG A 100 -2.37 -3.94 -3.46
C ARG A 100 -2.36 -4.45 -2.03
N ARG A 101 -1.37 -5.26 -1.66
CA ARG A 101 -1.26 -5.82 -0.30
C ARG A 101 -1.29 -4.75 0.78
N VAL A 102 -0.60 -3.63 0.57
CA VAL A 102 -0.58 -2.55 1.55
C VAL A 102 -1.87 -1.73 1.51
N ALA A 103 -2.26 -1.24 0.33
CA ALA A 103 -3.41 -0.33 0.20
C ALA A 103 -4.73 -1.01 0.57
N HIS A 104 -4.95 -2.24 0.06
CA HIS A 104 -6.17 -3.00 0.30
C HIS A 104 -6.32 -3.36 1.78
N THR A 105 -5.27 -3.91 2.40
CA THR A 105 -5.32 -4.26 3.83
C THR A 105 -5.59 -3.05 4.71
N LEU A 106 -5.02 -1.87 4.40
CA LEU A 106 -5.30 -0.66 5.18
C LEU A 106 -6.74 -0.20 5.06
N ARG A 107 -7.33 -0.28 3.85
CA ARG A 107 -8.75 0.00 3.65
C ARG A 107 -9.61 -0.97 4.45
N THR A 108 -9.41 -2.28 4.27
CA THR A 108 -10.21 -3.33 4.91
C THR A 108 -10.15 -3.20 6.43
N ALA A 109 -8.95 -2.98 7.01
CA ALA A 109 -8.81 -2.76 8.44
C ALA A 109 -9.60 -1.52 8.93
N GLY A 110 -9.61 -0.43 8.15
CA GLY A 110 -10.40 0.75 8.48
C GLY A 110 -11.91 0.52 8.41
N GLU A 111 -12.38 -0.29 7.46
CA GLU A 111 -13.78 -0.71 7.36
C GLU A 111 -14.19 -1.63 8.52
N GLU A 112 -13.37 -2.65 8.82
CA GLU A 112 -13.63 -3.63 9.88
C GLU A 112 -13.61 -3.03 11.29
N MET A 113 -12.64 -2.16 11.58
CA MET A 113 -12.58 -1.46 12.87
C MET A 113 -13.72 -0.45 13.04
N GLY A 114 -14.31 -0.01 11.92
CA GLY A 114 -15.42 0.93 11.89
C GLY A 114 -15.01 2.37 12.27
N GLY A 115 -15.81 3.33 11.82
CA GLY A 115 -15.63 4.75 12.18
C GLY A 115 -14.50 5.48 11.47
N TYR A 116 -13.70 4.81 10.62
CA TYR A 116 -12.64 5.45 9.83
C TYR A 116 -13.16 6.15 8.58
N PHE A 117 -14.11 5.55 7.85
CA PHE A 117 -14.66 6.11 6.61
C PHE A 117 -16.10 6.57 6.80
N ALA A 118 -16.48 7.68 6.17
CA ALA A 118 -17.86 8.18 6.22
C ALA A 118 -18.83 7.31 5.40
N SER A 119 -18.33 6.65 4.35
CA SER A 119 -19.09 5.75 3.49
C SER A 119 -18.17 4.70 2.82
N ALA A 120 -18.76 3.68 2.19
CA ALA A 120 -18.02 2.73 1.37
C ALA A 120 -17.30 3.41 0.19
N ALA A 121 -17.92 4.43 -0.40
CA ALA A 121 -17.30 5.22 -1.48
C ALA A 121 -16.05 5.98 -0.99
N ASP A 122 -16.02 6.43 0.26
CA ASP A 122 -14.83 7.05 0.85
C ASP A 122 -13.70 6.05 1.10
N ALA A 123 -14.04 4.81 1.47
CA ALA A 123 -13.07 3.73 1.63
C ALA A 123 -12.45 3.33 0.27
N GLU A 124 -13.27 3.23 -0.77
CA GLU A 124 -12.81 2.97 -2.15
C GLU A 124 -11.95 4.13 -2.68
N ALA A 125 -12.37 5.38 -2.43
CA ALA A 125 -11.58 6.55 -2.79
C ALA A 125 -10.23 6.57 -2.07
N PHE A 126 -10.19 6.20 -0.79
CA PHE A 126 -8.94 6.06 -0.04
C PHE A 126 -8.00 5.03 -0.66
N GLU A 127 -8.50 3.84 -0.96
CA GLU A 127 -7.69 2.77 -1.54
C GLU A 127 -7.17 3.16 -2.93
N ALA A 128 -7.99 3.80 -3.76
CA ALA A 128 -7.60 4.26 -5.09
C ALA A 128 -6.53 5.37 -5.03
N GLU A 129 -6.73 6.40 -4.22
CA GLU A 129 -5.76 7.50 -4.05
C GLU A 129 -4.43 6.96 -3.48
N LEU A 130 -4.50 6.09 -2.47
CA LEU A 130 -3.31 5.50 -1.88
C LEU A 130 -2.56 4.62 -2.89
N THR A 131 -3.27 3.77 -3.62
CA THR A 131 -2.69 2.94 -4.68
C THR A 131 -1.98 3.79 -5.74
N TYR A 132 -2.61 4.89 -6.18
CA TYR A 132 -2.00 5.81 -7.13
C TYR A 132 -0.72 6.42 -6.58
N MET A 133 -0.76 6.94 -5.34
CA MET A 133 0.40 7.58 -4.72
C MET A 133 1.58 6.62 -4.54
N LEU A 134 1.30 5.37 -4.15
CA LEU A 134 2.34 4.36 -3.92
C LEU A 134 2.98 3.90 -5.24
N VAL A 135 2.19 3.59 -6.26
CA VAL A 135 2.72 3.08 -7.54
C VAL A 135 3.49 4.15 -8.33
N HIS A 136 3.10 5.43 -8.19
CA HIS A 136 3.78 6.57 -8.81
C HIS A 136 4.88 7.21 -7.94
N GLN A 137 5.23 6.61 -6.79
CA GLN A 137 6.27 7.12 -5.87
C GLN A 137 6.05 8.57 -5.38
N ILE A 138 4.78 8.99 -5.24
CA ILE A 138 4.40 10.32 -4.71
C ILE A 138 4.53 10.34 -3.18
N GLY A 139 4.39 9.18 -2.54
CA GLY A 139 4.61 8.98 -1.11
C GLY A 139 4.97 7.52 -0.84
N ALA A 140 5.55 7.27 0.33
CA ALA A 140 5.91 5.92 0.77
C ALA A 140 5.76 5.77 2.28
N PHE A 141 5.42 4.56 2.71
CA PHE A 141 5.48 4.20 4.12
C PHE A 141 6.93 3.91 4.56
N ASN A 142 7.13 3.85 5.88
CA ASN A 142 8.37 3.33 6.44
C ASN A 142 8.51 1.82 6.15
N SER A 143 9.74 1.29 6.25
CA SER A 143 10.05 -0.10 5.90
C SER A 143 9.20 -1.15 6.64
N PRO A 144 8.90 -1.04 7.95
CA PRO A 144 8.06 -2.02 8.64
C PRO A 144 6.69 -2.26 8.02
N VAL A 145 6.06 -1.22 7.45
CA VAL A 145 4.77 -1.37 6.75
C VAL A 145 4.96 -2.20 5.49
N TRP A 146 5.96 -1.89 4.66
CA TRP A 146 6.25 -2.64 3.44
C TRP A 146 6.55 -4.11 3.69
N PHE A 147 7.31 -4.40 4.76
CA PHE A 147 7.66 -5.77 5.13
C PHE A 147 6.46 -6.60 5.62
N ASN A 148 5.55 -6.00 6.40
CA ASN A 148 4.62 -6.79 7.22
C ASN A 148 3.14 -6.57 6.93
N CYS A 149 2.75 -5.38 6.45
CA CYS A 149 1.34 -5.06 6.25
C CYS A 149 0.72 -5.99 5.20
N GLY A 150 -0.45 -6.56 5.52
CA GLY A 150 -1.23 -7.39 4.62
C GLY A 150 -0.73 -8.81 4.38
N LEU A 151 0.45 -9.22 4.89
CA LEU A 151 0.97 -10.57 4.64
C LEU A 151 0.01 -11.69 5.06
N TRP A 152 -0.63 -11.53 6.22
CA TRP A 152 -1.62 -12.49 6.70
C TRP A 152 -2.95 -12.40 5.95
N HIS A 153 -3.41 -11.17 5.70
CA HIS A 153 -4.74 -10.90 5.16
C HIS A 153 -4.85 -11.31 3.69
N GLU A 154 -3.77 -11.16 2.92
CA GLU A 154 -3.79 -11.40 1.47
C GLU A 154 -3.29 -12.79 1.06
N TYR A 155 -2.44 -13.43 1.87
CA TYR A 155 -1.68 -14.62 1.45
C TYR A 155 -1.85 -15.83 2.37
N ARG A 156 -2.89 -15.86 3.20
CA ARG A 156 -3.16 -17.00 4.09
C ARG A 156 -4.46 -17.71 3.77
#